data_AF-A0A433Q0W4-F1
#
_entry.id   AF-A0A433Q0W4-F1
#
_cell.length_a   1.000
_cell.length_b   1.000
_cell.length_c   1.000
_cell.angle_alpha   90.00
_cell.angle_beta   90.00
_cell.angle_gamma   90.00
#
_symmetry.space_group_name_H-M   'P 1'
#
loop_
_entity.id
_entity.type
_entity.pdbx_description
1 polymer ?
#
loop_
_entity_poly.entity_id
_entity_poly.type
_entity_poly.pdbx_seq_one_letter_code
_entity_poly.pdbx_strand_id
1 'polypeptide(L)'
;MSSAPTIMEIHKHNFFSDARDVIRQRILKNAVLLEKLKPIRQRLSPAHIGLLCAGKQLKSALLDSSTANMVKLIKTESAKGRYLVAACSIPSGSIILREMPYVSKLLLTYRGQFCDNCLREVDEKVQVRCNGCSVIYCSPNCEVEARAVGHGFLCGIDQSLFELVGDNGVSCIKTYLICTQPKEPAPTNLKNDISDFIEGIPDLVDNLHLRTPESIQSYLTTAIFLTTIFNLPSSIEPTLVKIQAQLACNIFGIKRLINVSDASVNKRDDVAVGAGVYLAASMMNHSCSPNAMAAWGVRRSAKEKKGDGGGIDMREMVVVMSREVRKGEPICISYGPQLGKVPVEERKRELAEKYFFDCECEVCRNINSNVSDQCYKCPAACRLVKLSAIDKVCPACKTLVDTVKRAETEAQANQLFQSESTHSVLKCLKMRQQIYSADAYILGATYDRLAELYQSKGLS
;
A
#
# COMPACT_ATOMS: atom_id res chain seq x y z
N MET A 1 26.28 16.52 -19.46
CA MET A 1 25.00 17.00 -20.01
C MET A 1 24.39 15.85 -20.78
N SER A 2 23.51 15.07 -20.14
CA SER A 2 22.79 13.96 -20.75
C SER A 2 21.30 14.28 -20.55
N SER A 3 20.62 14.54 -21.65
CA SER A 3 19.21 14.92 -21.71
C SER A 3 18.33 13.78 -21.19
N ALA A 4 17.41 14.10 -20.27
CA ALA A 4 16.31 13.21 -19.90
C ALA A 4 15.58 12.74 -21.17
N PRO A 5 15.23 11.45 -21.29
CA PRO A 5 14.57 10.95 -22.49
C PRO A 5 13.20 11.62 -22.61
N THR A 6 13.03 12.39 -23.69
CA THR A 6 11.75 12.94 -24.12
C THR A 6 10.73 11.82 -24.31
N ILE A 7 9.46 12.12 -24.00
CA ILE A 7 8.27 11.25 -24.15
C ILE A 7 8.20 10.48 -25.49
N MET A 8 8.93 10.92 -26.51
CA MET A 8 9.07 10.26 -27.82
C MET A 8 9.86 8.94 -27.84
N GLU A 9 10.64 8.55 -26.82
CA GLU A 9 11.36 7.27 -26.85
C GLU A 9 10.51 6.03 -26.49
N ILE A 10 9.23 6.22 -26.13
CA ILE A 10 8.26 5.14 -25.90
C ILE A 10 7.90 4.39 -27.22
N HIS A 11 8.26 4.95 -28.37
CA HIS A 11 8.00 4.37 -29.70
C HIS A 11 8.93 3.20 -30.11
N LYS A 12 9.89 2.77 -29.30
CA LYS A 12 10.75 1.60 -29.65
C LYS A 12 10.03 0.25 -29.63
N HIS A 13 8.77 0.20 -29.25
CA HIS A 13 7.95 -1.00 -29.33
C HIS A 13 6.90 -0.88 -30.44
N ASN A 14 7.25 -1.25 -31.67
CA ASN A 14 6.27 -1.56 -32.74
C ASN A 14 5.23 -2.61 -32.32
N PHE A 15 5.45 -3.32 -31.20
CA PHE A 15 4.48 -4.19 -30.54
C PHE A 15 3.19 -3.47 -30.09
N PHE A 16 3.26 -2.16 -29.79
CA PHE A 16 2.13 -1.44 -29.20
C PHE A 16 1.03 -1.08 -30.21
N SER A 17 1.34 -0.72 -31.47
CA SER A 17 0.30 -0.28 -32.41
C SER A 17 -0.62 -1.43 -32.79
N ASP A 18 -0.03 -2.55 -33.18
CA ASP A 18 -0.76 -3.67 -33.77
C ASP A 18 -1.56 -4.41 -32.70
N ALA A 19 -0.97 -4.62 -31.52
CA ALA A 19 -1.67 -5.21 -30.38
C ALA A 19 -2.79 -4.31 -29.87
N ARG A 20 -2.57 -2.99 -29.76
CA ARG A 20 -3.60 -2.02 -29.34
C ARG A 20 -4.81 -2.07 -30.25
N ASP A 21 -4.59 -2.02 -31.57
CA ASP A 21 -5.69 -1.93 -32.52
C ASP A 21 -6.46 -3.26 -32.60
N VAL A 22 -5.77 -4.41 -32.49
CA VAL A 22 -6.41 -5.73 -32.37
C VAL A 22 -7.25 -5.85 -31.09
N ILE A 23 -6.70 -5.47 -29.93
CA ILE A 23 -7.42 -5.53 -28.65
C ILE A 23 -8.64 -4.61 -28.70
N ARG A 24 -8.49 -3.38 -29.20
CA ARG A 24 -9.60 -2.43 -29.36
C ARG A 24 -10.68 -2.99 -30.28
N GLN A 25 -10.32 -3.55 -31.43
CA GLN A 25 -11.30 -4.16 -32.32
C GLN A 25 -12.06 -5.31 -31.65
N ARG A 26 -11.40 -6.15 -30.85
CA ARG A 26 -12.06 -7.22 -30.11
C ARG A 26 -13.04 -6.69 -29.07
N ILE A 27 -12.64 -5.68 -28.29
CA ILE A 27 -13.50 -5.03 -27.29
C ILE A 27 -14.72 -4.39 -27.95
N LEU A 28 -14.52 -3.64 -29.04
CA LEU A 28 -15.59 -2.95 -29.77
C LEU A 28 -16.51 -3.90 -30.55
N LYS A 29 -16.11 -5.16 -30.79
CA LYS A 29 -16.99 -6.19 -31.38
C LYS A 29 -17.85 -6.92 -30.33
N ASN A 30 -17.61 -6.69 -29.03
CA ASN A 30 -18.37 -7.35 -27.97
C ASN A 30 -19.75 -6.68 -27.78
N ALA A 31 -20.78 -7.27 -28.36
CA ALA A 31 -22.15 -6.74 -28.30
C ALA A 31 -22.68 -6.59 -26.87
N VAL A 32 -22.38 -7.55 -25.97
CA VAL A 32 -22.83 -7.50 -24.57
C VAL A 32 -22.23 -6.30 -23.84
N LEU A 33 -20.94 -6.04 -24.07
CA LEU A 33 -20.28 -4.85 -23.52
C LEU A 33 -20.91 -3.58 -24.08
N LEU A 34 -21.09 -3.49 -25.40
CA LEU A 34 -21.67 -2.31 -26.04
C LEU A 34 -23.08 -1.99 -25.53
N GLU A 35 -23.94 -2.99 -25.32
CA GLU A 35 -25.26 -2.80 -24.70
C GLU A 35 -25.14 -2.19 -23.29
N LYS A 36 -24.21 -2.68 -22.46
CA LYS A 36 -23.95 -2.12 -21.13
C LYS A 36 -23.43 -0.67 -21.16
N LEU A 37 -22.77 -0.26 -22.25
CA LEU A 37 -22.25 1.09 -22.39
C LEU A 37 -23.29 2.11 -22.88
N LYS A 38 -24.37 1.69 -23.54
CA LYS A 38 -25.39 2.60 -24.09
C LYS A 38 -25.94 3.59 -23.04
N PRO A 39 -26.36 3.17 -21.82
CA PRO A 39 -26.90 4.10 -20.82
C PRO A 39 -25.85 5.07 -20.29
N ILE A 40 -24.58 4.63 -20.23
CA ILE A 40 -23.46 5.44 -19.74
C ILE A 40 -23.14 6.55 -20.75
N ARG A 41 -23.07 6.21 -22.05
CA ARG A 41 -22.79 7.16 -23.14
C ARG A 41 -23.90 8.21 -23.34
N GLN A 42 -25.13 7.89 -22.96
CA GLN A 42 -26.24 8.86 -22.92
C GLN A 42 -26.08 9.88 -21.79
N ARG A 43 -25.33 9.55 -20.73
CA ARG A 43 -25.08 10.42 -19.56
C ARG A 43 -23.76 11.19 -19.65
N LEU A 44 -22.70 10.56 -20.12
CA LEU A 44 -21.35 11.13 -20.21
C LEU A 44 -21.10 11.75 -21.59
N SER A 45 -21.33 13.05 -21.74
CA SER A 45 -20.76 13.81 -22.86
C SER A 45 -19.34 14.26 -22.49
N PRO A 46 -18.41 14.45 -23.45
CA PRO A 46 -17.08 15.02 -23.17
C PRO A 46 -17.13 16.36 -22.40
N ALA A 47 -18.20 17.15 -22.60
CA ALA A 47 -18.44 18.40 -21.88
C ALA A 47 -18.77 18.20 -20.38
N HIS A 48 -19.37 17.07 -19.99
CA HIS A 48 -19.71 16.77 -18.59
C HIS A 48 -18.49 16.43 -17.72
N ILE A 49 -17.38 15.97 -18.33
CA ILE A 49 -16.14 15.67 -17.61
C ILE A 49 -15.41 16.97 -17.20
N GLY A 50 -15.49 18.03 -18.02
CA GLY A 50 -14.84 19.32 -17.76
C GLY A 50 -15.62 20.26 -16.82
N LEU A 51 -16.96 20.22 -16.81
CA LEU A 51 -17.82 21.21 -16.11
C LEU A 51 -18.08 20.89 -14.62
N LEU A 52 -17.99 19.64 -14.18
CA LEU A 52 -18.28 19.24 -12.79
C LEU A 52 -17.12 19.49 -11.81
N CYS A 53 -15.96 19.96 -12.30
CA CYS A 53 -14.74 20.16 -11.52
C CYS A 53 -14.57 21.57 -10.91
N ALA A 54 -15.52 22.49 -11.10
CA ALA A 54 -15.36 23.88 -10.65
C ALA A 54 -15.50 24.10 -9.13
N GLY A 55 -15.58 23.05 -8.31
CA GLY A 55 -16.14 23.16 -6.96
C GLY A 55 -15.44 22.34 -5.88
N LYS A 56 -14.14 22.58 -5.67
CA LYS A 56 -13.34 22.42 -4.43
C LYS A 56 -11.98 21.83 -4.76
N GLN A 57 -10.96 22.65 -4.55
CA GLN A 57 -9.56 22.26 -4.59
C GLN A 57 -9.36 20.99 -3.73
N LEU A 58 -8.85 19.92 -4.33
CA LEU A 58 -8.13 18.90 -3.57
C LEU A 58 -6.99 19.66 -2.88
N LYS A 59 -7.09 19.86 -1.57
CA LYS A 59 -5.97 20.36 -0.77
C LYS A 59 -4.79 19.48 -1.14
N SER A 60 -3.82 20.04 -1.87
CA SER A 60 -2.56 19.36 -2.24
C SER A 60 -2.08 18.62 -1.02
N ALA A 61 -1.82 17.31 -1.12
CA ALA A 61 -1.40 16.43 -0.02
C ALA A 61 -0.58 17.22 1.02
N LEU A 62 -1.27 17.70 2.07
CA LEU A 62 -0.66 18.66 2.98
C LEU A 62 0.22 17.83 3.89
N LEU A 63 1.51 17.79 3.56
CA LEU A 63 2.52 17.38 4.51
C LEU A 63 2.33 18.25 5.75
N ASP A 64 2.17 17.65 6.92
CA ASP A 64 2.09 18.43 8.14
C ASP A 64 3.41 19.22 8.29
N SER A 65 3.31 20.54 8.15
CA SER A 65 4.46 21.46 8.26
C SER A 65 5.24 21.29 9.57
N SER A 66 4.59 20.79 10.62
CA SER A 66 5.23 20.52 11.90
C SER A 66 6.19 19.32 11.86
N THR A 67 5.99 18.36 10.95
CA THR A 67 6.85 17.17 10.82
C THR A 67 7.84 17.27 9.66
N ALA A 68 7.63 18.22 8.73
CA ALA A 68 8.50 18.45 7.56
C ALA A 68 9.98 18.70 7.92
N ASN A 69 10.26 19.25 9.10
CA ASN A 69 11.63 19.59 9.52
C ASN A 69 12.47 18.38 9.99
N MET A 70 11.85 17.22 10.22
CA MET A 70 12.55 16.03 10.72
C MET A 70 13.20 15.23 9.59
N VAL A 71 12.79 15.43 8.34
CA VAL A 71 13.20 14.59 7.20
C VAL A 71 13.69 15.44 6.03
N LYS A 72 14.60 14.88 5.23
CA LYS A 72 15.12 15.51 4.02
C LYS A 72 15.07 14.53 2.85
N LEU A 73 14.57 14.98 1.70
CA LEU A 73 14.65 14.23 0.45
C LEU A 73 16.06 14.33 -0.15
N ILE A 74 16.64 13.19 -0.45
CA ILE A 74 17.89 13.07 -1.21
C ILE A 74 17.55 12.53 -2.60
N LYS A 75 18.14 13.13 -3.64
CA LYS A 75 18.06 12.65 -5.02
C LYS A 75 19.45 12.16 -5.44
N THR A 76 19.51 10.98 -6.02
CA THR A 76 20.77 10.38 -6.51
C THR A 76 20.58 9.85 -7.92
N GLU A 77 21.68 9.74 -8.66
CA GLU A 77 21.73 9.07 -9.97
C GLU A 77 21.94 7.54 -9.82
N SER A 78 22.13 7.06 -8.59
CA SER A 78 22.30 5.64 -8.28
C SER A 78 20.99 4.86 -8.43
N ALA A 79 21.08 3.53 -8.41
CA ALA A 79 19.91 2.63 -8.38
C ALA A 79 18.95 2.89 -7.20
N LYS A 80 19.39 3.59 -6.15
CA LYS A 80 18.53 3.99 -5.01
C LYS A 80 17.56 5.12 -5.33
N GLY A 81 17.78 5.83 -6.45
CA GLY A 81 16.97 6.96 -6.89
C GLY A 81 16.80 8.02 -5.80
N ARG A 82 15.57 8.23 -5.36
CA ARG A 82 15.20 9.21 -4.35
C ARG A 82 14.87 8.51 -3.04
N TYR A 83 15.31 9.09 -1.92
CA TYR A 83 15.04 8.54 -0.60
C TYR A 83 15.01 9.61 0.49
N LEU A 84 14.31 9.33 1.58
CA LEU A 84 14.31 10.19 2.77
C LEU A 84 15.46 9.85 3.73
N VAL A 85 16.05 10.88 4.32
CA VAL A 85 16.99 10.77 5.45
C VAL A 85 16.53 11.63 6.62
N ALA A 86 16.97 11.28 7.83
CA ALA A 86 16.70 12.09 9.01
C ALA A 86 17.51 13.40 8.98
N ALA A 87 16.86 14.55 9.20
CA ALA A 87 17.51 15.86 9.27
C ALA A 87 18.16 16.13 10.65
N CYS A 88 17.72 15.41 11.68
CA CYS A 88 18.19 15.44 13.07
C CYS A 88 18.17 14.03 13.68
N SER A 89 18.56 13.87 14.95
CA SER A 89 18.28 12.62 15.67
C SER A 89 16.79 12.52 15.97
N ILE A 90 16.18 11.37 15.70
CA ILE A 90 14.74 11.16 15.85
C ILE A 90 14.51 10.00 16.82
N PRO A 91 13.86 10.23 17.98
CA PRO A 91 13.54 9.16 18.94
C PRO A 91 12.55 8.14 18.39
N SER A 92 12.57 6.92 18.95
CA SER A 92 11.52 5.92 18.71
C SER A 92 10.14 6.45 19.10
N GLY A 93 9.10 6.07 18.36
CA GLY A 93 7.73 6.52 18.56
C GLY A 93 7.39 7.89 17.99
N SER A 94 8.37 8.63 17.46
CA SER A 94 8.14 9.93 16.84
C SER A 94 7.32 9.82 15.56
N ILE A 95 6.35 10.72 15.37
CA ILE A 95 5.60 10.87 14.11
C ILE A 95 6.38 11.81 13.20
N ILE A 96 6.83 11.30 12.05
CA ILE A 96 7.64 12.07 11.09
C ILE A 96 6.86 12.53 9.85
N LEU A 97 5.69 11.93 9.61
CA LEU A 97 4.82 12.28 8.49
C LEU A 97 3.37 12.04 8.87
N ARG A 98 2.51 13.01 8.54
CA ARG A 98 1.07 12.82 8.38
C ARG A 98 0.70 13.24 6.97
N GLU A 99 0.02 12.37 6.23
CA GLU A 99 -0.28 12.60 4.83
C GLU A 99 -1.68 12.07 4.48
N MET A 100 -2.48 12.91 3.82
CA MET A 100 -3.70 12.48 3.15
C MET A 100 -3.36 11.91 1.76
N PRO A 101 -4.04 10.85 1.30
CA PRO A 101 -3.72 10.25 0.03
C PRO A 101 -3.98 11.22 -1.13
N TYR A 102 -3.11 11.20 -2.13
CA TYR A 102 -3.32 11.87 -3.43
C TYR A 102 -4.55 11.31 -4.14
N VAL A 103 -4.68 9.98 -4.10
CA VAL A 103 -5.86 9.25 -4.54
C VAL A 103 -6.07 8.09 -3.59
N SER A 104 -7.32 7.82 -3.23
CA SER A 104 -7.68 6.64 -2.46
C SER A 104 -9.00 6.06 -2.92
N LYS A 105 -9.25 4.81 -2.56
CA LYS A 105 -10.53 4.16 -2.79
C LYS A 105 -10.77 3.03 -1.79
N LEU A 106 -12.04 2.65 -1.68
CA LEU A 106 -12.45 1.40 -1.05
C LEU A 106 -12.19 0.24 -2.02
N LEU A 107 -11.74 -0.91 -1.50
CA LEU A 107 -11.66 -2.12 -2.33
C LEU A 107 -13.06 -2.66 -2.62
N LEU A 108 -13.25 -3.23 -3.81
CA LEU A 108 -14.57 -3.71 -4.25
C LEU A 108 -15.20 -4.70 -3.27
N THR A 109 -14.40 -5.57 -2.65
CA THR A 109 -14.83 -6.58 -1.65
C THR A 109 -15.51 -5.98 -0.42
N TYR A 110 -15.23 -4.72 -0.08
CA TYR A 110 -15.74 -4.06 1.13
C TYR A 110 -16.85 -3.03 0.83
N ARG A 111 -17.30 -2.94 -0.43
CA ARG A 111 -18.44 -2.08 -0.80
C ARG A 111 -19.70 -2.50 -0.04
N GLY A 112 -20.48 -1.51 0.40
CA GLY A 112 -21.70 -1.74 1.16
C GLY A 112 -21.49 -2.00 2.66
N GLN A 113 -20.24 -2.04 3.14
CA GLN A 113 -19.91 -2.17 4.57
C GLN A 113 -19.14 -0.95 5.09
N PHE A 114 -18.28 -0.38 4.25
CA PHE A 114 -17.44 0.76 4.59
C PHE A 114 -17.83 1.98 3.75
N CYS A 115 -17.57 3.16 4.31
CA CYS A 115 -17.81 4.44 3.67
C CYS A 115 -16.91 4.60 2.45
N ASP A 116 -17.48 4.84 1.27
CA ASP A 116 -16.71 4.96 0.01
C ASP A 116 -15.80 6.21 -0.02
N ASN A 117 -16.08 7.20 0.86
CA ASN A 117 -15.21 8.36 1.04
C ASN A 117 -14.08 8.08 2.03
N CYS A 118 -14.42 7.93 3.32
CA CYS A 118 -13.44 7.94 4.40
C CYS A 118 -12.94 6.55 4.79
N LEU A 119 -13.55 5.45 4.33
CA LEU A 119 -13.17 4.06 4.67
C LEU A 119 -13.40 3.68 6.14
N ARG A 120 -14.28 4.40 6.84
CA ARG A 120 -14.81 3.95 8.13
C ARG A 120 -15.95 2.95 7.90
N GLU A 121 -16.05 1.96 8.77
CA GLU A 121 -17.24 1.10 8.85
C GLU A 121 -18.51 1.96 9.03
N VAL A 122 -19.57 1.60 8.33
CA VAL A 122 -20.82 2.35 8.33
C VAL A 122 -21.82 1.61 9.21
N ASP A 123 -22.33 2.30 10.23
CA ASP A 123 -23.48 1.82 10.98
C ASP A 123 -24.74 1.93 10.09
N GLU A 124 -25.42 0.81 9.89
CA GLU A 124 -26.61 0.69 9.06
C GLU A 124 -27.70 1.70 9.42
N LYS A 125 -27.78 2.14 10.68
CA LYS A 125 -28.78 3.09 11.17
C LYS A 125 -28.56 4.53 10.71
N VAL A 126 -27.32 4.89 10.39
CA VAL A 126 -26.92 6.26 10.02
C VAL A 126 -26.33 6.33 8.61
N GLN A 127 -26.40 5.23 7.85
CA GLN A 127 -25.86 5.16 6.51
C GLN A 127 -26.55 6.16 5.57
N VAL A 128 -25.74 6.82 4.74
CA VAL A 128 -26.22 7.65 3.63
C VAL A 128 -25.94 6.90 2.34
N ARG A 129 -26.99 6.61 1.56
CA ARG A 129 -26.87 5.92 0.28
C ARG A 129 -26.74 6.94 -0.85
N CYS A 130 -25.93 6.62 -1.86
CA CYS A 130 -25.95 7.39 -3.08
C CYS A 130 -27.28 7.19 -3.82
N ASN A 131 -27.86 8.27 -4.35
CA ASN A 131 -29.10 8.18 -5.13
C ASN A 131 -28.91 7.57 -6.53
N GLY A 132 -27.65 7.43 -7.00
CA GLY A 132 -27.34 6.95 -8.34
C GLY A 132 -26.67 5.57 -8.42
N CYS A 133 -26.23 4.99 -7.30
CA CYS A 133 -25.64 3.64 -7.25
C CYS A 133 -25.62 3.06 -5.83
N SER A 134 -25.06 1.85 -5.67
CA SER A 134 -25.08 1.06 -4.43
C SER A 134 -24.05 1.46 -3.37
N VAL A 135 -23.28 2.54 -3.55
CA VAL A 135 -22.28 2.95 -2.56
C VAL A 135 -22.93 3.58 -1.33
N ILE A 136 -22.26 3.45 -0.19
CA ILE A 136 -22.71 3.98 1.09
C ILE A 136 -21.67 4.90 1.72
N TYR A 137 -22.15 5.82 2.56
CA TYR A 137 -21.36 6.80 3.28
C TYR A 137 -21.77 6.84 4.75
N CYS A 138 -20.83 7.20 5.63
CA CYS A 138 -21.12 7.35 7.06
C CYS A 138 -21.80 8.68 7.42
N SER A 139 -21.89 9.64 6.49
CA SER A 139 -22.52 10.94 6.71
C SER A 139 -22.83 11.66 5.39
N PRO A 140 -23.75 12.64 5.39
CA PRO A 140 -24.00 13.49 4.22
C PRO A 140 -22.76 14.24 3.75
N ASN A 141 -21.89 14.66 4.68
CA ASN A 141 -20.63 15.32 4.33
C ASN A 141 -19.70 14.41 3.53
N CYS A 142 -19.59 13.13 3.93
CA CYS A 142 -18.80 12.16 3.18
C CYS A 142 -19.34 11.91 1.76
N GLU A 143 -20.66 11.93 1.58
CA GLU A 143 -21.29 11.81 0.26
C GLU A 143 -20.94 12.99 -0.64
N VAL A 144 -21.07 14.21 -0.12
CA VAL A 144 -20.76 15.45 -0.85
C VAL A 144 -19.28 15.51 -1.23
N GLU A 145 -18.39 15.20 -0.28
CA GLU A 145 -16.94 15.15 -0.54
C GLU A 145 -16.60 14.09 -1.59
N ALA A 146 -17.12 12.86 -1.45
CA ALA A 146 -16.87 11.81 -2.43
C ALA A 146 -17.32 12.21 -3.83
N ARG A 147 -18.53 12.81 -3.95
CA ARG A 147 -19.06 13.27 -5.22
C ARG A 147 -18.11 14.26 -5.89
N ALA A 148 -17.56 15.21 -5.14
CA ALA A 148 -16.65 16.24 -5.64
C ALA A 148 -15.28 15.68 -6.10
N VAL A 149 -14.72 14.69 -5.40
CA VAL A 149 -13.35 14.20 -5.66
C VAL A 149 -13.25 13.03 -6.65
N GLY A 150 -14.38 12.42 -7.04
CA GLY A 150 -14.33 11.33 -8.01
C GLY A 150 -15.60 10.52 -8.15
N HIS A 151 -16.40 10.38 -7.09
CA HIS A 151 -17.60 9.55 -7.14
C HIS A 151 -18.61 10.08 -8.16
N GLY A 152 -18.73 11.39 -8.36
CA GLY A 152 -19.63 11.96 -9.37
C GLY A 152 -19.41 11.41 -10.78
N PHE A 153 -18.15 11.11 -11.14
CA PHE A 153 -17.77 10.55 -12.45
C PHE A 153 -18.00 9.05 -12.54
N LEU A 154 -17.87 8.36 -11.41
CA LEU A 154 -17.99 6.90 -11.32
C LEU A 154 -19.42 6.46 -10.98
N CYS A 155 -20.29 7.41 -10.60
CA CYS A 155 -21.64 7.15 -10.12
C CYS A 155 -22.52 6.60 -11.25
N GLY A 156 -23.27 5.53 -10.94
CA GLY A 156 -24.21 4.91 -11.87
C GLY A 156 -23.56 4.08 -12.98
N ILE A 157 -22.24 3.90 -12.94
CA ILE A 157 -21.56 2.87 -13.75
C ILE A 157 -21.93 1.50 -13.19
N ASP A 158 -22.26 0.58 -14.09
CA ASP A 158 -22.63 -0.78 -13.73
C ASP A 158 -21.50 -1.49 -12.97
N GLN A 159 -21.85 -2.18 -11.88
CA GLN A 159 -20.89 -2.85 -11.00
C GLN A 159 -20.03 -3.88 -11.76
N SER A 160 -20.59 -4.58 -12.74
CA SER A 160 -19.85 -5.56 -13.54
C SER A 160 -18.77 -4.95 -14.42
N LEU A 161 -18.89 -3.65 -14.77
CA LEU A 161 -17.82 -2.93 -15.47
C LEU A 161 -16.66 -2.59 -14.54
N PHE A 162 -16.93 -2.34 -13.25
CA PHE A 162 -15.87 -2.20 -12.24
C PHE A 162 -15.18 -3.53 -11.94
N GLU A 163 -15.92 -4.62 -11.92
CA GLU A 163 -15.36 -5.97 -11.76
C GLU A 163 -14.49 -6.36 -12.96
N LEU A 164 -14.88 -5.96 -14.17
CA LEU A 164 -14.12 -6.22 -15.40
C LEU A 164 -12.72 -5.58 -15.38
N VAL A 165 -12.61 -4.31 -14.96
CA VAL A 165 -11.32 -3.60 -14.87
C VAL A 165 -10.61 -3.82 -13.53
N GLY A 166 -11.32 -4.41 -12.58
CA GLY A 166 -10.87 -4.68 -11.23
C GLY A 166 -10.45 -3.45 -10.44
N ASP A 167 -9.94 -3.72 -9.24
CA ASP A 167 -9.50 -2.69 -8.31
C ASP A 167 -8.44 -1.74 -8.92
N ASN A 168 -7.50 -2.28 -9.71
CA ASN A 168 -6.43 -1.49 -10.34
C ASN A 168 -6.97 -0.54 -11.41
N GLY A 169 -7.93 -0.99 -12.24
CA GLY A 169 -8.56 -0.14 -13.24
C GLY A 169 -9.35 1.02 -12.62
N VAL A 170 -10.08 0.77 -11.52
CA VAL A 170 -10.78 1.82 -10.76
C VAL A 170 -9.80 2.85 -10.21
N SER A 171 -8.68 2.40 -9.62
CA SER A 171 -7.62 3.31 -9.15
C SER A 171 -7.04 4.13 -10.30
N CYS A 172 -6.79 3.50 -11.46
CA CYS A 172 -6.24 4.15 -12.64
C CYS A 172 -7.13 5.29 -13.13
N ILE A 173 -8.42 5.04 -13.38
CA ILE A 173 -9.32 6.08 -13.88
C ILE A 173 -9.53 7.19 -12.84
N LYS A 174 -9.66 6.85 -11.56
CA LYS A 174 -9.79 7.86 -10.49
C LYS A 174 -8.56 8.76 -10.43
N THR A 175 -7.36 8.17 -10.60
CA THR A 175 -6.10 8.92 -10.65
C THR A 175 -6.04 9.82 -11.87
N TYR A 176 -6.41 9.31 -13.05
CA TYR A 176 -6.46 10.10 -14.28
C TYR A 176 -7.38 11.31 -14.12
N LEU A 177 -8.60 11.10 -13.59
CA LEU A 177 -9.56 12.18 -13.33
C LEU A 177 -8.99 13.24 -12.38
N ILE A 178 -8.27 12.83 -11.33
CA ILE A 178 -7.59 13.76 -10.41
C ILE A 178 -6.48 14.53 -11.13
N CYS A 179 -5.68 13.86 -11.96
CA CYS A 179 -4.61 14.51 -12.73
C CYS A 179 -5.15 15.51 -13.77
N THR A 180 -6.36 15.28 -14.31
CA THR A 180 -7.03 16.20 -15.24
C THR A 180 -7.66 17.43 -14.57
N GLN A 181 -7.79 17.44 -13.24
CA GLN A 181 -8.39 18.59 -12.56
C GLN A 181 -7.46 19.80 -12.65
N PRO A 182 -8.00 21.02 -12.85
CA PRO A 182 -7.20 22.24 -12.83
C PRO A 182 -6.50 22.35 -11.47
N LYS A 183 -5.16 22.29 -11.50
CA LYS A 183 -4.32 22.76 -10.38
C LYS A 183 -4.27 24.29 -10.48
N GLU A 184 -3.94 24.99 -9.38
CA GLU A 184 -3.85 26.47 -9.31
C GLU A 184 -3.32 27.14 -10.59
N PRO A 185 -3.74 28.38 -10.94
CA PRO A 185 -3.72 28.87 -12.31
C PRO A 185 -2.33 28.73 -12.93
N ALA A 186 -2.22 27.79 -13.87
CA ALA A 186 -1.08 27.74 -14.76
C ALA A 186 -0.98 29.11 -15.47
N PRO A 187 0.23 29.68 -15.64
CA PRO A 187 0.40 30.94 -16.32
C PRO A 187 -0.27 30.87 -17.70
N THR A 188 -1.25 31.76 -17.88
CA THR A 188 -2.04 31.95 -19.09
C THR A 188 -1.11 32.18 -20.27
N ASN A 189 -0.87 31.18 -21.12
CA ASN A 189 -0.44 31.34 -22.53
C ASN A 189 -0.18 30.03 -23.32
N LEU A 190 -0.88 28.90 -23.07
CA LEU A 190 -0.77 27.73 -23.96
C LEU A 190 -2.13 27.22 -24.45
N LYS A 191 -2.29 27.23 -25.78
CA LYS A 191 -3.40 26.67 -26.56
C LYS A 191 -3.13 25.20 -26.94
N ASN A 192 -2.75 24.34 -25.99
CA ASN A 192 -2.60 22.90 -26.26
C ASN A 192 -3.65 22.12 -25.47
N ASP A 193 -4.06 20.96 -26.00
CA ASP A 193 -5.08 20.10 -25.41
C ASP A 193 -4.66 19.66 -23.98
N ILE A 194 -5.61 19.58 -23.04
CA ILE A 194 -5.32 19.33 -21.61
C ILE A 194 -4.60 17.99 -21.40
N SER A 195 -4.82 17.03 -22.30
CA SER A 195 -4.17 15.71 -22.28
C SER A 195 -2.66 15.76 -22.48
N ASP A 196 -2.13 16.75 -23.20
CA ASP A 196 -0.71 16.83 -23.57
C ASP A 196 0.18 17.19 -22.36
N PHE A 197 -0.42 17.64 -21.26
CA PHE A 197 0.28 18.01 -20.02
C PHE A 197 0.22 16.93 -18.92
N ILE A 198 -0.54 15.84 -19.13
CA ILE A 198 -0.75 14.83 -18.09
C ILE A 198 0.20 13.66 -18.31
N GLU A 199 1.35 13.74 -17.66
CA GLU A 199 2.35 12.68 -17.68
C GLU A 199 2.10 11.56 -16.67
N GLY A 200 0.98 11.58 -15.93
CA GLY A 200 0.64 10.60 -14.88
C GLY A 200 0.67 11.19 -13.47
N ILE A 201 0.98 10.37 -12.47
CA ILE A 201 1.15 10.81 -11.08
C ILE A 201 2.48 11.56 -10.96
N PRO A 202 2.49 12.81 -10.45
CA PRO A 202 3.70 13.61 -10.37
C PRO A 202 4.80 12.90 -9.58
N ASP A 203 6.03 12.93 -10.11
CA ASP A 203 7.21 12.50 -9.38
C ASP A 203 7.18 11.04 -8.86
N LEU A 204 6.36 10.14 -9.41
CA LEU A 204 6.35 8.73 -9.00
C LEU A 204 6.98 7.81 -10.04
N VAL A 205 7.70 6.79 -9.55
CA VAL A 205 8.38 5.79 -10.38
C VAL A 205 7.36 4.83 -10.99
N ASP A 206 7.48 4.54 -12.29
CA ASP A 206 6.64 3.56 -13.01
C ASP A 206 7.34 2.23 -13.33
N ASN A 207 8.67 2.26 -13.48
CA ASN A 207 9.50 1.14 -13.94
C ASN A 207 8.95 0.47 -15.22
N LEU A 208 8.27 1.22 -16.10
CA LEU A 208 7.60 0.68 -17.28
C LEU A 208 8.57 -0.04 -18.23
N HIS A 209 9.79 0.49 -18.35
CA HIS A 209 10.88 -0.08 -19.16
C HIS A 209 11.43 -1.42 -18.64
N LEU A 210 11.12 -1.80 -17.39
CA LEU A 210 11.54 -3.07 -16.78
C LEU A 210 10.41 -4.12 -16.78
N ARG A 211 9.21 -3.76 -17.25
CA ARG A 211 8.05 -4.64 -17.21
C ARG A 211 8.04 -5.63 -18.37
N THR A 212 7.50 -6.81 -18.11
CA THR A 212 7.34 -7.84 -19.13
C THR A 212 6.27 -7.43 -20.17
N PRO A 213 6.35 -7.96 -21.41
CA PRO A 213 5.34 -7.72 -22.44
C PRO A 213 3.91 -8.07 -21.97
N GLU A 214 3.75 -9.14 -21.18
CA GLU A 214 2.45 -9.59 -20.68
C GLU A 214 1.85 -8.57 -19.70
N SER A 215 2.68 -8.01 -18.81
CA SER A 215 2.28 -6.96 -17.88
C SER A 215 1.83 -5.71 -18.63
N ILE A 216 2.60 -5.32 -19.65
CA ILE A 216 2.28 -4.18 -20.51
C ILE A 216 0.96 -4.41 -21.27
N GLN A 217 0.77 -5.60 -21.83
CA GLN A 217 -0.46 -5.97 -22.53
C GLN A 217 -1.68 -5.95 -21.60
N SER A 218 -1.53 -6.37 -20.35
CA SER A 218 -2.58 -6.28 -19.32
C SER A 218 -2.97 -4.83 -19.02
N TYR A 219 -1.98 -3.94 -18.85
CA TYR A 219 -2.22 -2.51 -18.66
C TYR A 219 -2.87 -1.84 -19.86
N LEU A 220 -2.43 -2.20 -21.07
CA LEU A 220 -3.01 -1.69 -22.31
C LEU A 220 -4.47 -2.14 -22.46
N THR A 221 -4.75 -3.41 -22.18
CA THR A 221 -6.12 -3.95 -22.22
C THR A 221 -7.02 -3.20 -21.25
N THR A 222 -6.56 -2.99 -20.01
CA THR A 222 -7.29 -2.19 -19.01
C THR A 222 -7.47 -0.74 -19.47
N ALA A 223 -6.44 -0.12 -20.05
CA ALA A 223 -6.53 1.24 -20.58
C ALA A 223 -7.58 1.36 -21.70
N ILE A 224 -7.62 0.41 -22.64
CA ILE A 224 -8.61 0.38 -23.72
C ILE A 224 -10.03 0.16 -23.16
N PHE A 225 -10.20 -0.69 -22.14
CA PHE A 225 -11.50 -0.82 -21.48
C PHE A 225 -11.92 0.51 -20.85
N LEU A 226 -11.03 1.18 -20.13
CA LEU A 226 -11.32 2.48 -19.52
C LEU A 226 -11.67 3.54 -20.57
N THR A 227 -10.89 3.69 -21.64
CA THR A 227 -11.21 4.65 -22.70
C THR A 227 -12.55 4.34 -23.36
N THR A 228 -12.86 3.06 -23.56
CA THR A 228 -14.13 2.62 -24.14
C THR A 228 -15.33 2.87 -23.21
N ILE A 229 -15.18 2.60 -21.91
CA ILE A 229 -16.22 2.77 -20.88
C ILE A 229 -16.53 4.25 -20.68
N PHE A 230 -15.50 5.07 -20.52
CA PHE A 230 -15.62 6.50 -20.22
C PHE A 230 -15.68 7.39 -21.47
N ASN A 231 -15.69 6.78 -22.66
CA ASN A 231 -15.69 7.48 -23.96
C ASN A 231 -14.56 8.52 -24.07
N LEU A 232 -13.35 8.13 -23.64
CA LEU A 232 -12.15 8.97 -23.67
C LEU A 232 -11.37 8.74 -24.98
N PRO A 233 -10.64 9.74 -25.49
CA PRO A 233 -9.82 9.60 -26.69
C PRO A 233 -8.76 8.50 -26.56
N SER A 234 -8.49 7.76 -27.63
CA SER A 234 -7.45 6.71 -27.64
C SER A 234 -6.04 7.23 -27.34
N SER A 235 -5.79 8.52 -27.56
CA SER A 235 -4.51 9.19 -27.27
C SER A 235 -4.12 9.15 -25.79
N ILE A 236 -5.07 8.95 -24.87
CA ILE A 236 -4.77 8.93 -23.42
C ILE A 236 -4.30 7.56 -22.91
N GLU A 237 -4.40 6.50 -23.71
CA GLU A 237 -4.08 5.14 -23.27
C GLU A 237 -2.64 4.98 -22.78
N PRO A 238 -1.61 5.57 -23.42
CA PRO A 238 -0.25 5.55 -22.87
C PRO A 238 -0.16 6.16 -21.47
N THR A 239 -0.89 7.25 -21.21
CA THR A 239 -0.97 7.87 -19.88
C THR A 239 -1.62 6.93 -18.87
N LEU A 240 -2.70 6.22 -19.24
CA LEU A 240 -3.34 5.24 -18.36
C LEU A 240 -2.43 4.02 -18.09
N VAL A 241 -1.62 3.59 -19.08
CA VAL A 241 -0.61 2.54 -18.88
C VAL A 241 0.45 3.01 -17.90
N LYS A 242 0.97 4.24 -18.06
CA LYS A 242 1.93 4.83 -17.12
C LYS A 242 1.36 4.95 -15.71
N ILE A 243 0.13 5.46 -15.56
CA ILE A 243 -0.55 5.54 -14.25
C ILE A 243 -0.66 4.17 -13.60
N GLN A 244 -1.04 3.13 -14.34
CA GLN A 244 -1.11 1.76 -13.80
C GLN A 244 0.25 1.26 -13.31
N ALA A 245 1.31 1.50 -14.08
CA ALA A 245 2.67 1.15 -13.70
C ALA A 245 3.13 1.92 -12.44
N GLN A 246 2.80 3.21 -12.31
CA GLN A 246 3.05 3.99 -11.09
C GLN A 246 2.25 3.48 -9.89
N LEU A 247 0.96 3.15 -10.06
CA LEU A 247 0.14 2.58 -9.00
C LEU A 247 0.73 1.27 -8.50
N ALA A 248 1.16 0.38 -9.40
CA ALA A 248 1.75 -0.90 -9.02
C ALA A 248 3.02 -0.77 -8.16
N CYS A 249 3.79 0.30 -8.33
CA CYS A 249 4.99 0.57 -7.54
C CYS A 249 4.75 1.38 -6.26
N ASN A 250 3.68 2.17 -6.18
CA ASN A 250 3.52 3.22 -5.15
C ASN A 250 2.23 3.14 -4.33
N ILE A 251 1.32 2.21 -4.62
CA ILE A 251 0.05 2.10 -3.89
C ILE A 251 0.23 1.40 -2.54
N PHE A 252 -0.39 1.99 -1.50
CA PHE A 252 -0.42 1.45 -0.15
C PHE A 252 -1.78 0.85 0.15
N GLY A 253 -1.80 -0.32 0.80
CA GLY A 253 -3.02 -0.87 1.40
C GLY A 253 -3.38 -0.11 2.66
N ILE A 254 -4.56 0.52 2.69
CA ILE A 254 -5.09 1.24 3.84
C ILE A 254 -5.71 0.21 4.78
N LYS A 255 -4.99 -0.08 5.86
CA LYS A 255 -5.33 -1.20 6.73
C LYS A 255 -6.30 -0.84 7.86
N ARG A 256 -7.09 -1.84 8.25
CA ARG A 256 -8.06 -1.81 9.34
C ARG A 256 -8.04 -3.14 10.06
N LEU A 257 -8.20 -3.05 11.38
CA LEU A 257 -8.68 -4.17 12.17
C LEU A 257 -10.17 -4.32 11.92
N ILE A 258 -10.57 -5.41 11.26
CA ILE A 258 -11.98 -5.78 11.08
C ILE A 258 -12.26 -7.08 11.81
N ASN A 259 -13.49 -7.27 12.27
CA ASN A 259 -13.92 -8.59 12.74
C ASN A 259 -14.17 -9.48 11.50
N VAL A 260 -13.46 -10.59 11.39
CA VAL A 260 -13.69 -11.56 10.31
C VAL A 260 -14.75 -12.55 10.79
N SER A 261 -15.93 -12.49 10.18
CA SER A 261 -17.07 -13.33 10.51
C SER A 261 -16.91 -14.74 9.91
N ASP A 262 -16.17 -15.60 10.59
CA ASP A 262 -16.51 -17.02 10.62
C ASP A 262 -17.24 -17.29 11.94
N ALA A 263 -18.45 -17.83 11.82
CA ALA A 263 -19.39 -17.99 12.91
C ALA A 263 -18.71 -18.58 14.16
N SER A 264 -18.81 -17.85 15.29
CA SER A 264 -18.26 -18.10 16.64
C SER A 264 -16.95 -17.39 17.05
N VAL A 265 -16.24 -16.69 16.15
CA VAL A 265 -14.91 -16.10 16.46
C VAL A 265 -14.92 -14.56 16.36
N ASN A 266 -14.59 -13.85 17.46
CA ASN A 266 -14.22 -12.43 17.41
C ASN A 266 -12.76 -12.26 16.92
N LYS A 267 -12.44 -12.79 15.73
CA LYS A 267 -11.10 -12.66 15.13
C LYS A 267 -10.97 -11.26 14.54
N ARG A 268 -9.97 -10.49 14.99
CA ARG A 268 -9.65 -9.18 14.41
C ARG A 268 -8.41 -9.28 13.56
N ASP A 269 -8.59 -9.20 12.25
CA ASP A 269 -7.48 -9.22 11.29
C ASP A 269 -7.19 -7.81 10.77
N ASP A 270 -5.90 -7.51 10.62
CA ASP A 270 -5.42 -6.28 9.99
C ASP A 270 -5.45 -6.41 8.47
N VAL A 271 -6.59 -6.06 7.88
CA VAL A 271 -6.86 -6.21 6.44
C VAL A 271 -6.79 -4.87 5.73
N ALA A 272 -6.35 -4.87 4.48
CA ALA A 272 -6.46 -3.69 3.64
C ALA A 272 -7.92 -3.52 3.18
N VAL A 273 -8.66 -2.57 3.75
CA VAL A 273 -10.03 -2.25 3.29
C VAL A 273 -10.06 -1.32 2.09
N GLY A 274 -8.98 -0.56 1.91
CA GLY A 274 -8.82 0.38 0.83
C GLY A 274 -7.39 0.41 0.30
N ALA A 275 -7.20 1.23 -0.72
CA ALA A 275 -5.89 1.48 -1.29
C ALA A 275 -5.72 2.97 -1.54
N GLY A 276 -4.48 3.48 -1.44
CA GLY A 276 -4.19 4.87 -1.74
C GLY A 276 -2.74 5.15 -2.07
N VAL A 277 -2.51 6.27 -2.77
CA VAL A 277 -1.17 6.78 -3.11
C VAL A 277 -0.85 7.94 -2.20
N TYR A 278 0.35 7.96 -1.65
CA TYR A 278 0.85 8.94 -0.68
C TYR A 278 2.19 9.45 -1.21
N LEU A 279 2.21 10.64 -1.79
CA LEU A 279 3.34 11.13 -2.59
C LEU A 279 4.62 11.24 -1.77
N ALA A 280 4.53 11.76 -0.55
CA ALA A 280 5.68 11.91 0.31
C ALA A 280 6.11 10.57 0.91
N ALA A 281 5.14 9.74 1.33
CA ALA A 281 5.46 8.41 1.85
C ALA A 281 6.10 7.49 0.79
N SER A 282 5.74 7.65 -0.49
CA SER A 282 6.38 6.95 -1.63
C SER A 282 7.86 7.30 -1.83
N MET A 283 8.38 8.33 -1.16
CA MET A 283 9.82 8.67 -1.19
C MET A 283 10.64 7.86 -0.17
N MET A 284 10.02 7.06 0.71
CA MET A 284 10.75 6.20 1.63
C MET A 284 11.09 4.87 0.98
N ASN A 285 12.38 4.55 0.94
CA ASN A 285 12.85 3.29 0.36
C ASN A 285 12.60 2.09 1.30
N HIS A 286 12.77 0.90 0.73
CA HIS A 286 12.62 -0.36 1.44
C HIS A 286 13.80 -0.68 2.36
N SER A 287 13.52 -1.29 3.51
CA SER A 287 14.45 -2.13 4.26
C SER A 287 13.70 -3.35 4.84
N CYS A 288 14.32 -4.53 4.80
CA CYS A 288 13.74 -5.73 5.44
C CYS A 288 13.76 -5.64 6.97
N SER A 289 14.58 -4.75 7.53
CA SER A 289 14.56 -4.31 8.94
C SER A 289 14.31 -2.80 8.95
N PRO A 290 13.05 -2.36 8.82
CA PRO A 290 12.71 -0.95 8.68
C PRO A 290 12.83 -0.21 10.02
N ASN A 291 13.14 1.09 9.93
CA ASN A 291 13.20 1.99 11.09
C ASN A 291 11.95 2.89 11.20
N ALA A 292 11.01 2.77 10.27
CA ALA A 292 9.72 3.44 10.30
C ALA A 292 8.58 2.50 9.87
N MET A 293 7.36 2.81 10.32
CA MET A 293 6.13 2.07 9.95
C MET A 293 5.02 3.03 9.53
N ALA A 294 4.25 2.65 8.51
CA ALA A 294 3.02 3.33 8.13
C ALA A 294 1.85 2.80 8.96
N ALA A 295 1.04 3.71 9.50
CA ALA A 295 -0.14 3.43 10.30
C ALA A 295 -1.31 4.31 9.85
N TRP A 296 -2.54 3.84 10.07
CA TRP A 296 -3.76 4.56 9.74
C TRP A 296 -4.67 4.64 10.95
N GLY A 297 -5.55 5.65 10.96
CA GLY A 297 -6.52 5.81 12.04
C GLY A 297 -5.94 6.36 13.35
N VAL A 298 -4.77 7.01 13.28
CA VAL A 298 -4.09 7.58 14.45
C VAL A 298 -4.74 8.93 14.80
N ARG A 299 -5.30 9.03 16.01
CA ARG A 299 -5.92 10.27 16.50
C ARG A 299 -4.89 11.41 16.55
N ARG A 300 -5.29 12.59 16.09
CA ARG A 300 -4.58 13.84 16.35
C ARG A 300 -4.71 14.20 17.83
N SER A 301 -3.65 14.75 18.42
CA SER A 301 -3.69 15.20 19.81
C SER A 301 -4.71 16.34 19.98
N ALA A 302 -5.17 16.59 21.22
CA ALA A 302 -6.09 17.70 21.49
C ALA A 302 -5.53 19.07 21.04
N LYS A 303 -4.20 19.21 21.03
CA LYS A 303 -3.47 20.41 20.57
C LYS A 303 -3.41 20.57 19.04
N GLU A 304 -3.62 19.48 18.30
CA GLU A 304 -3.58 19.43 16.82
C GLU A 304 -4.96 19.57 16.17
N LYS A 305 -6.04 19.61 16.97
CA LYS A 305 -7.40 19.82 16.46
C LYS A 305 -7.54 21.26 15.95
N LYS A 306 -7.70 21.43 14.64
CA LYS A 306 -8.21 22.67 14.05
C LYS A 306 -9.67 22.46 13.65
N GLY A 307 -10.60 23.08 14.38
CA GLY A 307 -12.04 23.07 14.10
C GLY A 307 -12.83 21.89 14.68
N ASP A 308 -14.13 21.90 14.38
CA ASP A 308 -15.18 21.19 15.11
C ASP A 308 -15.29 19.69 14.73
N GLY A 309 -14.46 19.22 13.80
CA GLY A 309 -14.45 17.86 13.27
C GLY A 309 -13.38 16.98 13.91
N GLY A 310 -13.52 16.65 15.19
CA GLY A 310 -12.61 15.75 15.93
C GLY A 310 -12.65 14.26 15.50
N GLY A 311 -13.02 13.97 14.25
CA GLY A 311 -13.14 12.62 13.71
C GLY A 311 -11.82 12.12 13.12
N ILE A 312 -11.55 10.82 13.30
CA ILE A 312 -10.45 10.14 12.61
C ILE A 312 -10.83 9.99 11.14
N ASP A 313 -10.07 10.63 10.22
CA ASP A 313 -10.09 10.25 8.81
C ASP A 313 -9.23 9.01 8.65
N MET A 314 -9.92 7.95 8.27
CA MET A 314 -9.42 6.60 8.17
C MET A 314 -8.42 6.44 7.01
N ARG A 315 -8.33 7.43 6.11
CA ARG A 315 -7.35 7.52 5.02
C ARG A 315 -6.04 8.22 5.40
N GLU A 316 -5.99 9.00 6.49
CA GLU A 316 -4.74 9.69 6.86
C GLU A 316 -3.68 8.65 7.22
N MET A 317 -2.57 8.65 6.48
CA MET A 317 -1.39 7.86 6.83
C MET A 317 -0.54 8.65 7.82
N VAL A 318 -0.04 7.94 8.82
CA VAL A 318 0.97 8.42 9.75
C VAL A 318 2.19 7.52 9.66
N VAL A 319 3.38 8.11 9.57
CA VAL A 319 4.64 7.37 9.62
C VAL A 319 5.29 7.58 10.99
N VAL A 320 5.51 6.47 11.68
CA VAL A 320 6.03 6.42 13.06
C VAL A 320 7.38 5.72 13.07
N MET A 321 8.36 6.30 13.77
CA MET A 321 9.67 5.67 13.97
C MET A 321 9.57 4.44 14.87
N SER A 322 10.11 3.31 14.43
CA SER A 322 10.15 2.06 15.21
C SER A 322 11.36 1.98 16.14
N ARG A 323 12.41 2.78 15.86
CA ARG A 323 13.61 2.93 16.68
C ARG A 323 14.20 4.32 16.53
N GLU A 324 15.16 4.64 17.38
CA GLU A 324 15.96 5.85 17.22
C GLU A 324 16.77 5.81 15.91
N VAL A 325 16.86 6.95 15.25
CA VAL A 325 17.57 7.16 13.98
C VAL A 325 18.44 8.40 14.08
N ARG A 326 19.69 8.31 13.62
CA ARG A 326 20.65 9.41 13.68
C ARG A 326 20.48 10.38 12.50
N LYS A 327 20.93 11.61 12.66
CA LYS A 327 21.00 12.59 11.56
C LYS A 327 21.76 11.99 10.36
N GLY A 328 21.16 12.10 9.18
CA GLY A 328 21.70 11.61 7.90
C GLY A 328 21.40 10.14 7.60
N GLU A 329 20.86 9.39 8.56
CA GLU A 329 20.50 7.99 8.35
C GLU A 329 19.23 7.88 7.45
N PRO A 330 19.20 6.93 6.49
CA PRO A 330 18.01 6.69 5.67
C PRO A 330 16.80 6.27 6.49
N ILE A 331 15.65 6.82 6.15
CA ILE A 331 14.36 6.42 6.72
C ILE A 331 13.73 5.41 5.75
N CYS A 332 13.54 4.19 6.24
CA CYS A 332 13.06 3.08 5.45
C CYS A 332 11.82 2.45 6.08
N ILE A 333 10.86 2.14 5.22
CA ILE A 333 9.70 1.31 5.54
C ILE A 333 9.87 -0.09 4.94
N SER A 334 8.98 -1.02 5.27
CA SER A 334 8.89 -2.29 4.55
C SER A 334 7.79 -2.22 3.49
N TYR A 335 8.05 -2.88 2.35
CA TYR A 335 7.14 -2.92 1.20
C TYR A 335 6.28 -4.20 1.18
N GLY A 336 6.33 -4.99 2.25
CA GLY A 336 5.71 -6.31 2.35
C GLY A 336 6.65 -7.27 3.08
N PRO A 337 7.68 -7.81 2.39
CA PRO A 337 8.62 -8.75 2.98
C PRO A 337 9.42 -8.12 4.14
N GLN A 338 9.55 -8.86 5.24
CA GLN A 338 10.24 -8.42 6.46
C GLN A 338 11.07 -9.55 7.07
N LEU A 339 12.14 -9.16 7.76
CA LEU A 339 12.90 -10.04 8.62
C LEU A 339 11.99 -10.73 9.65
N GLY A 340 12.24 -12.01 9.91
CA GLY A 340 11.48 -12.82 10.87
C GLY A 340 10.14 -13.35 10.33
N LYS A 341 9.65 -12.85 9.19
CA LYS A 341 8.42 -13.34 8.54
C LYS A 341 8.69 -14.18 7.28
N VAL A 342 9.64 -13.72 6.47
CA VAL A 342 9.88 -14.27 5.12
C VAL A 342 11.39 -14.56 4.95
N PRO A 343 11.80 -15.73 4.42
CA PRO A 343 13.22 -16.06 4.17
C PRO A 343 13.91 -15.07 3.21
N VAL A 344 15.23 -14.90 3.32
CA VAL A 344 15.97 -13.86 2.55
C VAL A 344 15.81 -13.99 1.03
N GLU A 345 15.88 -15.20 0.49
CA GLU A 345 15.72 -15.46 -0.95
C GLU A 345 14.31 -15.08 -1.43
N GLU A 346 13.30 -15.43 -0.64
CA GLU A 346 11.91 -15.07 -0.90
C GLU A 346 11.71 -13.54 -0.85
N ARG A 347 12.28 -12.87 0.17
CA ARG A 347 12.21 -11.40 0.27
C ARG A 347 12.82 -10.72 -0.96
N LYS A 348 13.99 -11.18 -1.40
CA LYS A 348 14.66 -10.62 -2.59
C LYS A 348 13.83 -10.86 -3.85
N ARG A 349 13.31 -12.09 -4.02
CA ARG A 349 12.47 -12.44 -5.16
C ARG A 349 11.21 -11.57 -5.24
N GLU A 350 10.43 -11.48 -4.15
CA GLU A 350 9.22 -10.65 -4.11
C GLU A 350 9.50 -9.17 -4.45
N LEU A 351 10.61 -8.62 -3.95
CA LEU A 351 10.99 -7.23 -4.22
C LEU A 351 11.45 -7.02 -5.66
N ALA A 352 12.22 -7.96 -6.20
CA ALA A 352 12.67 -7.92 -7.60
C ALA A 352 11.49 -8.02 -8.56
N GLU A 353 10.56 -8.95 -8.32
CA GLU A 353 9.37 -9.16 -9.17
C GLU A 353 8.42 -7.96 -9.14
N LYS A 354 8.17 -7.36 -7.96
CA LYS A 354 7.17 -6.29 -7.82
C LYS A 354 7.73 -4.89 -8.03
N TYR A 355 8.95 -4.64 -7.56
CA TYR A 355 9.55 -3.30 -7.47
C TYR A 355 10.85 -3.17 -8.27
N PHE A 356 11.31 -4.24 -8.93
CA PHE A 356 12.43 -4.22 -9.87
C PHE A 356 13.77 -3.79 -9.26
N PHE A 357 14.04 -4.18 -8.01
CA PHE A 357 15.33 -3.96 -7.37
C PHE A 357 15.75 -5.13 -6.47
N ASP A 358 17.06 -5.33 -6.34
CA ASP A 358 17.64 -6.26 -5.38
C ASP A 358 17.87 -5.58 -4.03
N CYS A 359 17.31 -6.16 -2.96
CA CYS A 359 17.44 -5.58 -1.63
C CYS A 359 18.85 -5.76 -1.06
N GLU A 360 19.54 -4.63 -0.89
CA GLU A 360 20.85 -4.53 -0.25
C GLU A 360 20.77 -3.95 1.17
N CYS A 361 19.69 -4.19 1.92
CA CYS A 361 19.68 -3.79 3.34
C CYS A 361 20.75 -4.60 4.13
N GLU A 362 21.16 -4.12 5.30
CA GLU A 362 22.16 -4.78 6.15
C GLU A 362 21.87 -6.28 6.36
N VAL A 363 20.58 -6.60 6.58
CA VAL A 363 20.09 -7.96 6.80
C VAL A 363 20.15 -8.83 5.54
N CYS A 364 20.03 -8.25 4.34
CA CYS A 364 20.09 -9.00 3.07
C CYS A 364 21.50 -9.08 2.49
N ARG A 365 22.40 -8.15 2.85
CA ARG A 365 23.82 -8.19 2.50
C ARG A 365 24.57 -9.21 3.32
N ASN A 366 24.28 -9.27 4.62
CA ASN A 366 24.99 -10.17 5.50
C ASN A 366 24.29 -11.53 5.58
N ILE A 367 24.21 -12.26 4.47
CA ILE A 367 23.57 -13.59 4.38
C ILE A 367 24.22 -14.57 5.39
N ASN A 368 25.52 -14.43 5.63
CA ASN A 368 26.29 -15.22 6.60
C ASN A 368 26.26 -14.66 8.03
N SER A 369 25.82 -13.42 8.23
CA SER A 369 25.49 -12.96 9.58
C SER A 369 24.02 -13.29 9.77
N ASN A 370 23.75 -14.29 10.58
CA ASN A 370 22.42 -14.74 10.95
C ASN A 370 21.59 -13.67 11.69
N VAL A 371 21.42 -12.47 11.15
CA VAL A 371 20.50 -11.46 11.70
C VAL A 371 19.06 -11.96 11.53
N SER A 372 18.81 -12.90 10.59
CA SER A 372 17.55 -13.65 10.52
C SER A 372 17.29 -14.57 11.69
N ASP A 373 18.33 -15.03 12.37
CA ASP A 373 18.20 -16.01 13.46
C ASP A 373 18.56 -15.41 14.80
N GLN A 374 18.93 -14.11 14.88
CA GLN A 374 19.15 -13.39 16.13
C GLN A 374 17.82 -13.11 16.85
N CYS A 375 17.08 -14.17 17.10
CA CYS A 375 15.87 -14.23 17.88
C CYS A 375 16.07 -15.15 19.08
N TYR A 376 17.20 -15.84 19.24
CA TYR A 376 17.45 -16.65 20.43
C TYR A 376 17.95 -15.79 21.59
N LYS A 377 17.49 -16.11 22.79
CA LYS A 377 17.99 -15.51 24.02
C LYS A 377 19.30 -16.18 24.47
N CYS A 378 20.10 -15.42 25.21
CA CYS A 378 21.25 -15.97 25.90
C CYS A 378 20.80 -17.00 26.97
N PRO A 379 21.46 -18.17 27.11
CA PRO A 379 21.18 -19.13 28.18
C PRO A 379 21.34 -18.53 29.58
N ALA A 380 22.27 -17.59 29.77
CA ALA A 380 22.46 -16.83 31.01
C ALA A 380 21.48 -15.64 31.15
N ALA A 381 20.48 -15.53 30.27
CA ALA A 381 19.48 -14.47 30.27
C ALA A 381 20.04 -13.03 30.22
N CYS A 382 21.26 -12.83 29.72
CA CYS A 382 21.78 -11.49 29.48
C CYS A 382 20.95 -10.80 28.37
N ARG A 383 20.49 -9.57 28.61
CA ARG A 383 19.60 -8.83 27.68
C ARG A 383 20.34 -7.91 26.71
N LEU A 384 21.67 -8.05 26.63
CA LEU A 384 22.54 -7.14 25.88
C LEU A 384 22.60 -7.47 24.38
N VAL A 385 22.42 -8.74 24.02
CA VAL A 385 22.52 -9.23 22.63
C VAL A 385 21.52 -10.35 22.40
N LYS A 386 21.07 -10.49 21.15
CA LYS A 386 20.35 -11.68 20.68
C LYS A 386 21.32 -12.60 19.97
N LEU A 387 21.09 -13.90 20.09
CA LEU A 387 21.95 -14.94 19.53
C LEU A 387 21.28 -15.55 18.31
N SER A 388 22.11 -15.95 17.34
CA SER A 388 21.72 -16.74 16.19
C SER A 388 21.64 -18.24 16.48
N ALA A 389 21.15 -19.01 15.50
CA ALA A 389 21.10 -20.46 15.57
C ALA A 389 22.51 -21.10 15.71
N ILE A 390 23.54 -20.48 15.13
CA ILE A 390 24.91 -21.03 15.11
C ILE A 390 25.82 -20.48 16.20
N ASP A 391 25.39 -19.45 16.93
CA ASP A 391 26.22 -18.82 17.96
C ASP A 391 26.47 -19.80 19.10
N LYS A 392 27.70 -20.34 19.17
CA LYS A 392 28.15 -21.26 20.22
C LYS A 392 28.55 -20.55 21.52
N VAL A 393 28.73 -19.23 21.47
CA VAL A 393 29.13 -18.41 22.61
C VAL A 393 28.43 -17.07 22.55
N CYS A 394 27.91 -16.59 23.67
CA CYS A 394 27.35 -15.26 23.76
C CYS A 394 28.46 -14.20 23.65
N PRO A 395 28.41 -13.26 22.68
CA PRO A 395 29.47 -12.27 22.51
C PRO A 395 29.57 -11.29 23.69
N ALA A 396 28.45 -11.05 24.41
CA ALA A 396 28.38 -10.14 25.54
C ALA A 396 28.87 -10.76 26.86
N CYS A 397 28.28 -11.87 27.31
CA CYS A 397 28.57 -12.47 28.61
C CYS A 397 29.46 -13.72 28.53
N LYS A 398 29.92 -14.11 27.33
CA LYS A 398 30.79 -15.26 27.07
C LYS A 398 30.23 -16.63 27.48
N THR A 399 28.95 -16.70 27.84
CA THR A 399 28.27 -17.98 28.15
C THR A 399 28.24 -18.88 26.92
N LEU A 400 28.61 -20.15 27.11
CA LEU A 400 28.51 -21.19 26.10
C LEU A 400 27.05 -21.48 25.76
N VAL A 401 26.80 -21.77 24.49
CA VAL A 401 25.48 -22.02 23.94
C VAL A 401 25.49 -23.42 23.35
N ASP A 402 24.60 -24.26 23.86
CA ASP A 402 24.36 -25.59 23.30
C ASP A 402 23.43 -25.47 22.09
N THR A 403 24.05 -25.36 20.90
CA THR A 403 23.34 -25.23 19.63
C THR A 403 22.57 -26.50 19.25
N VAL A 404 23.05 -27.67 19.69
CA VAL A 404 22.40 -28.96 19.41
C VAL A 404 21.11 -29.08 20.20
N LYS A 405 21.18 -28.88 21.53
CA LYS A 405 20.00 -28.90 22.39
C LYS A 405 18.96 -27.86 21.97
N ARG A 406 19.42 -26.68 21.52
CA ARG A 406 18.54 -25.64 20.99
C ARG A 406 17.80 -26.11 19.73
N ALA A 407 18.51 -26.67 18.76
CA ALA A 407 17.91 -27.20 17.54
C ALA A 407 16.93 -28.36 17.81
N GLU A 408 17.26 -29.25 18.75
CA GLU A 408 16.36 -30.32 19.20
C GLU A 408 15.08 -29.76 19.85
N THR A 409 15.23 -28.78 20.74
CA THR A 409 14.10 -28.11 21.40
C THR A 409 13.19 -27.44 20.37
N GLU A 410 13.78 -26.80 19.35
CA GLU A 410 13.03 -26.18 18.27
C GLU A 410 12.30 -27.20 17.40
N ALA A 411 12.96 -28.29 16.99
CA ALA A 411 12.34 -29.35 16.20
C ALA A 411 11.12 -29.96 16.92
N GLN A 412 11.26 -30.24 18.22
CA GLN A 412 10.16 -30.72 19.06
C GLN A 412 9.04 -29.69 19.20
N ALA A 413 9.37 -28.41 19.39
CA ALA A 413 8.38 -27.35 19.45
C ALA A 413 7.61 -27.20 18.13
N ASN A 414 8.28 -27.35 16.98
CA ASN A 414 7.66 -27.27 15.66
C ASN A 414 6.68 -28.42 15.40
N GLN A 415 7.00 -29.64 15.87
CA GLN A 415 6.05 -30.76 15.83
C GLN A 415 4.81 -30.49 16.68
N LEU A 416 4.99 -29.96 17.90
CA LEU A 416 3.88 -29.63 18.79
C LEU A 416 3.01 -28.47 18.27
N PHE A 417 3.60 -27.54 17.52
CA PHE A 417 2.90 -26.38 16.95
C PHE A 417 1.81 -26.79 15.94
N GLN A 418 2.01 -27.90 15.21
CA GLN A 418 1.07 -28.44 14.23
C GLN A 418 -0.12 -29.19 14.86
N SER A 419 -0.16 -29.31 16.20
CA SER A 419 -1.22 -30.03 16.90
C SER A 419 -2.49 -29.20 17.06
N GLU A 420 -3.66 -29.84 17.01
CA GLU A 420 -4.96 -29.26 17.39
C GLU A 420 -5.22 -29.29 18.92
N SER A 421 -4.26 -29.80 19.71
CA SER A 421 -4.36 -29.83 21.16
C SER A 421 -3.77 -28.58 21.79
N THR A 422 -4.61 -27.80 22.49
CA THR A 422 -4.21 -26.65 23.31
C THR A 422 -3.08 -26.99 24.28
N HIS A 423 -3.10 -28.19 24.88
CA HIS A 423 -2.04 -28.63 25.78
C HIS A 423 -0.69 -28.78 25.04
N SER A 424 -0.71 -29.38 23.85
CA SER A 424 0.48 -29.54 23.01
C SER A 424 1.05 -28.20 22.57
N VAL A 425 0.21 -27.26 22.13
CA VAL A 425 0.67 -25.93 21.72
C VAL A 425 1.13 -25.09 22.92
N LEU A 426 0.57 -25.30 24.12
CA LEU A 426 1.04 -24.64 25.33
C LEU A 426 2.41 -25.16 25.76
N LYS A 427 2.66 -26.46 25.56
CA LYS A 427 4.00 -27.05 25.69
C LYS A 427 4.97 -26.47 24.65
N CYS A 428 4.54 -26.32 23.39
CA CYS A 428 5.31 -25.63 22.34
C CYS A 428 5.70 -24.21 22.79
N LEU A 429 4.76 -23.42 23.31
CA LEU A 429 5.03 -22.06 23.80
C LEU A 429 6.11 -22.07 24.88
N LYS A 430 5.98 -22.93 25.89
CA LYS A 430 6.96 -23.03 26.98
C LYS A 430 8.35 -23.36 26.46
N MET A 431 8.45 -24.28 25.50
CA MET A 431 9.72 -24.65 24.88
C MET A 431 10.31 -23.50 24.06
N ARG A 432 9.50 -22.81 23.24
CA ARG A 432 9.94 -21.64 22.48
C ARG A 432 10.40 -20.51 23.42
N GLN A 433 9.69 -20.24 24.51
CA GLN A 433 10.08 -19.24 25.53
C GLN A 433 11.42 -19.56 26.21
N GLN A 434 11.87 -20.82 26.20
CA GLN A 434 13.18 -21.21 26.75
C GLN A 434 14.35 -20.87 25.82
N ILE A 435 14.11 -20.71 24.52
CA ILE A 435 15.17 -20.50 23.54
C ILE A 435 15.08 -19.14 22.84
N TYR A 436 13.89 -18.56 22.70
CA TYR A 436 13.66 -17.30 21.97
C TYR A 436 13.61 -16.06 22.89
N SER A 437 13.98 -14.91 22.34
CA SER A 437 13.78 -13.57 22.91
C SER A 437 12.30 -13.19 22.84
N ALA A 438 11.84 -12.35 23.78
CA ALA A 438 10.42 -12.04 23.93
C ALA A 438 9.76 -11.42 22.68
N ASP A 439 10.54 -10.77 21.84
CA ASP A 439 10.10 -10.11 20.60
C ASP A 439 10.30 -10.97 19.34
N ALA A 440 10.65 -12.25 19.49
CA ALA A 440 10.76 -13.18 18.38
C ALA A 440 9.39 -13.43 17.74
N TYR A 441 9.29 -13.24 16.42
CA TYR A 441 8.04 -13.46 15.67
C TYR A 441 7.43 -14.84 15.92
N ILE A 442 8.26 -15.88 16.05
CA ILE A 442 7.83 -17.25 16.29
C ILE A 442 7.10 -17.44 17.63
N LEU A 443 7.40 -16.61 18.65
CA LEU A 443 6.64 -16.59 19.91
C LEU A 443 5.27 -15.96 19.69
N GLY A 444 5.21 -14.83 18.98
CA GLY A 444 3.95 -14.18 18.60
C GLY A 444 3.03 -15.16 17.87
N ALA A 445 3.54 -15.85 16.85
CA ALA A 445 2.79 -16.86 16.11
C ALA A 445 2.29 -18.02 16.99
N THR A 446 3.02 -18.41 18.04
CA THR A 446 2.54 -19.41 19.01
C THR A 446 1.44 -18.87 19.91
N TYR A 447 1.54 -17.62 20.36
CA TYR A 447 0.46 -16.99 21.11
C TYR A 447 -0.81 -16.89 20.28
N ASP A 448 -0.69 -16.46 19.03
CA ASP A 448 -1.82 -16.35 18.10
C ASP A 448 -2.49 -17.72 17.91
N ARG A 449 -1.70 -18.78 17.65
CA ARG A 449 -2.22 -20.14 17.51
C ARG A 449 -2.89 -20.66 18.79
N LEU A 450 -2.34 -20.34 19.97
CA LEU A 450 -2.97 -20.70 21.25
C LEU A 450 -4.30 -19.99 21.44
N ALA A 451 -4.37 -18.70 21.11
CA ALA A 451 -5.61 -17.93 21.19
C ALA A 451 -6.69 -18.56 20.30
N GLU A 452 -6.35 -18.94 19.06
CA GLU A 452 -7.26 -19.66 18.15
C GLU A 452 -7.79 -20.97 18.77
N LEU A 453 -6.92 -21.76 19.39
CA LEU A 453 -7.28 -23.05 20.01
C LEU A 453 -8.07 -22.93 21.32
N TYR A 454 -7.85 -21.89 22.13
CA TYR A 454 -8.65 -21.65 23.32
C TYR A 454 -10.06 -21.23 22.95
N GLN A 455 -10.18 -20.37 21.94
CA GLN A 455 -11.45 -19.87 21.45
C GLN A 455 -12.29 -20.98 20.79
N SER A 456 -11.69 -21.85 19.97
CA SER A 456 -12.40 -22.97 19.34
C SER A 456 -13.01 -23.96 20.34
N LYS A 457 -12.50 -23.98 21.58
CA LYS A 457 -12.99 -24.85 22.67
C LYS A 457 -13.94 -24.15 23.64
N GLY A 458 -14.30 -22.88 23.40
CA GLY A 458 -15.17 -22.10 24.29
C GLY A 458 -14.56 -21.83 25.68
N LEU A 459 -13.24 -21.94 25.80
CA LEU A 459 -12.51 -21.65 27.04
C LEU A 459 -12.01 -20.20 26.98
N SER A 460 -12.93 -19.24 27.13
CA SER A 460 -12.61 -17.81 27.28
C SER A 460 -12.54 -17.39 28.73
#